data_AF-A0A2N2NA93-F1
#
_entry.id   AF-A0A2N2NA93-F1
#
_cell.length_a   1.000
_cell.length_b   1.000
_cell.length_c   1.000
_cell.angle_alpha   90.00
_cell.angle_beta   90.00
_cell.angle_gamma   90.00
#
_symmetry.space_group_name_H-M   'P 1'
#
loop_
_entity.id
_entity.type
_entity.pdbx_description
1 polymer ?
#
loop_
_entity_poly.entity_id
_entity_poly.type
_entity_poly.pdbx_seq_one_letter_code
_entity_poly.pdbx_strand_id
1 'polypeptide(L)'
;MSAEINQDPQRGMLCIDIEGAASVANGGLGAILNPEGKKLGILRTYAYFETGSTGAANLDVGVGATAATKGTDILSTFDGIEATVGGKLFYCQAVPVNETEDAVIWEAGEYITFTGSASTVGLEGKMFVEYIRLD
;
A
#
# COMPACT_ATOMS: atom_id res chain seq x y z
N MET A 1 19.54 -27.45 14.06
CA MET A 1 18.55 -26.68 13.27
C MET A 1 18.99 -25.22 13.37
N SER A 2 19.38 -24.61 12.25
CA SER A 2 19.79 -23.21 12.22
C SER A 2 18.89 -22.47 11.23
N ALA A 3 18.38 -21.33 11.67
CA ALA A 3 17.74 -20.35 10.82
C ALA A 3 18.68 -19.15 10.73
N GLU A 4 18.84 -18.60 9.54
CA GLU A 4 19.57 -17.35 9.30
C GLU A 4 18.57 -16.22 9.10
N ILE A 5 18.88 -15.05 9.67
CA ILE A 5 17.98 -13.91 9.78
C ILE A 5 17.91 -13.13 8.46
N ASN A 6 16.67 -12.85 8.08
CA ASN A 6 16.17 -11.98 7.03
C ASN A 6 16.87 -10.60 7.12
N GLN A 7 17.66 -10.24 6.11
CA GLN A 7 18.46 -9.00 6.14
C GLN A 7 17.59 -7.78 5.79
N ASP A 8 17.48 -6.92 6.80
CA ASP A 8 16.64 -5.72 6.93
C ASP A 8 16.66 -4.79 5.69
N PRO A 9 15.48 -4.33 5.18
CA PRO A 9 14.14 -4.67 5.68
C PRO A 9 13.58 -5.97 5.10
N GLN A 10 13.95 -6.35 3.88
CA GLN A 10 13.80 -7.70 3.33
C GLN A 10 14.35 -7.72 1.90
N ARG A 11 14.99 -8.81 1.47
CA ARG A 11 15.15 -9.08 0.03
C ARG A 11 13.89 -9.83 -0.42
N GLY A 12 13.08 -9.21 -1.27
CA GLY A 12 11.94 -9.87 -1.93
C GLY A 12 10.69 -9.00 -2.14
N MET A 13 10.53 -7.92 -1.38
CA MET A 13 9.40 -7.01 -1.51
C MET A 13 9.86 -5.55 -1.40
N LEU A 14 9.27 -4.66 -2.19
CA LEU A 14 9.42 -3.22 -2.03
C LEU A 14 8.75 -2.78 -0.73
N CYS A 15 9.47 -2.05 0.12
CA CYS A 15 8.95 -1.48 1.35
C CYS A 15 8.69 0.01 1.16
N ILE A 16 7.49 0.47 1.51
CA ILE A 16 7.05 1.86 1.42
C ILE A 16 6.60 2.29 2.82
N ASP A 17 7.23 3.32 3.37
CA ASP A 17 6.80 3.92 4.63
C ASP A 17 5.49 4.69 4.45
N ILE A 18 4.59 4.56 5.43
CA ILE A 18 3.31 5.26 5.51
C ILE A 18 3.37 6.18 6.72
N GLU A 19 3.25 7.48 6.48
CA GLU A 19 3.12 8.51 7.51
C GLU A 19 1.78 9.23 7.34
N GLY A 20 1.03 9.36 8.43
CA GLY A 20 -0.26 10.03 8.45
C GLY A 20 -0.16 11.52 8.16
N ALA A 21 -1.14 12.06 7.43
CA ALA A 21 -1.16 13.46 7.02
C ALA A 21 -2.53 14.10 7.23
N ALA A 22 -2.55 15.42 7.43
CA ALA A 22 -3.77 16.22 7.46
C ALA A 22 -4.21 16.57 6.03
N SER A 23 -4.50 15.57 5.21
CA SER A 23 -4.91 15.71 3.82
C SER A 23 -6.01 14.73 3.45
N VAL A 24 -6.97 15.21 2.67
CA VAL A 24 -8.06 14.41 2.07
C VAL A 24 -7.98 14.42 0.54
N ALA A 25 -6.90 14.99 -0.01
CA ALA A 25 -6.66 14.92 -1.43
C ALA A 25 -6.31 13.48 -1.82
N ASN A 26 -6.70 13.09 -3.03
CA ASN A 26 -6.26 11.82 -3.62
C ASN A 26 -4.73 11.79 -3.71
N GLY A 27 -4.12 10.68 -3.29
CA GLY A 27 -2.66 10.56 -3.13
C GLY A 27 -2.09 11.47 -2.04
N GLY A 28 -2.95 12.06 -1.20
CA GLY A 28 -2.58 13.11 -0.25
C GLY A 28 -1.72 12.64 0.94
N LEU A 29 -1.61 11.32 1.17
CA LEU A 29 -0.63 10.76 2.12
C LEU A 29 0.70 10.47 1.44
N GLY A 30 0.69 10.26 0.12
CA GLY A 30 1.88 9.95 -0.65
C GLY A 30 1.56 9.24 -1.95
N ALA A 31 2.53 9.27 -2.84
CA ALA A 31 2.52 8.54 -4.09
C ALA A 31 3.93 8.07 -4.43
N ILE A 32 4.07 6.82 -4.84
CA ILE A 32 5.34 6.21 -5.24
C ILE A 32 5.27 5.91 -6.72
N LEU A 33 6.09 6.58 -7.53
CA LEU A 33 6.28 6.23 -8.94
C LEU A 33 6.91 4.84 -9.03
N ASN A 34 6.54 4.07 -10.06
CA ASN A 34 7.17 2.80 -10.37
C ASN A 34 8.71 2.91 -10.39
N PRO A 35 9.41 2.31 -9.40
CA PRO A 35 10.85 2.51 -9.23
C PRO A 35 11.66 1.76 -10.31
N GLU A 36 11.05 0.77 -10.97
CA GLU A 36 11.70 -0.02 -12.00
C GLU A 36 11.60 0.62 -13.39
N GLY A 37 10.65 1.54 -13.59
CA GLY A 37 10.39 2.13 -14.91
C GLY A 37 10.02 1.09 -15.97
N LYS A 38 9.41 -0.02 -15.54
CA LYS A 38 9.02 -1.20 -16.34
C LYS A 38 7.59 -1.60 -16.03
N LYS A 39 6.99 -2.45 -16.87
CA LYS A 39 5.66 -2.97 -16.61
C LYS A 39 5.76 -4.05 -15.52
N LEU A 40 5.11 -3.81 -14.39
CA LEU A 40 5.14 -4.71 -13.25
C LEU A 40 3.77 -5.37 -13.05
N GLY A 41 3.77 -6.66 -12.72
CA GLY A 41 2.62 -7.35 -12.16
C GLY A 41 2.78 -7.44 -10.64
N ILE A 42 1.85 -6.86 -9.89
CA ILE A 42 1.83 -6.96 -8.42
C ILE A 42 1.25 -8.32 -8.04
N LEU A 43 2.01 -9.08 -7.25
CA LEU A 43 1.67 -10.44 -6.84
C LEU A 43 0.93 -10.45 -5.50
N ARG A 44 1.46 -9.74 -4.50
CA ARG A 44 0.95 -9.70 -3.13
C ARG A 44 1.35 -8.40 -2.47
N THR A 45 0.49 -7.92 -1.56
CA THR A 45 0.88 -6.82 -0.70
C THR A 45 0.46 -7.04 0.75
N TYR A 46 1.22 -6.45 1.67
CA TYR A 46 0.92 -6.47 3.10
C TYR A 46 1.10 -5.09 3.68
N ALA A 47 0.22 -4.67 4.58
CA ALA A 47 0.40 -3.45 5.35
C ALA A 47 0.61 -3.79 6.82
N TYR A 48 1.73 -3.35 7.37
CA TYR A 48 1.97 -3.36 8.82
C TYR A 48 1.75 -1.95 9.35
N PHE A 49 0.91 -1.80 10.36
CA PHE A 49 0.72 -0.50 11.02
C PHE A 49 1.23 -0.58 12.45
N GLU A 50 2.15 0.32 12.78
CA GLU A 50 2.70 0.46 14.12
C GLU A 50 1.68 1.17 15.01
N THR A 51 1.15 2.29 14.54
CA THR A 51 0.14 3.11 15.22
C THR A 51 -1.02 3.44 14.29
N GLY A 52 -2.23 3.49 14.84
CA GLY A 52 -3.42 4.00 14.13
C GLY A 52 -3.47 5.53 14.12
N SER A 53 -4.30 6.11 13.25
CA SER A 53 -4.53 7.56 13.23
C SER A 53 -5.19 8.05 14.53
N THR A 54 -5.04 9.33 14.86
CA THR A 54 -5.67 9.90 16.07
C THR A 54 -7.17 10.15 15.89
N GLY A 55 -7.64 10.27 14.65
CA GLY A 55 -9.04 10.52 14.31
C GLY A 55 -9.56 9.47 13.33
N ALA A 56 -10.89 9.34 13.31
CA ALA A 56 -11.56 8.39 12.42
C ALA A 56 -11.27 8.70 10.95
N ALA A 57 -10.71 7.71 10.27
CA ALA A 57 -10.37 7.80 8.86
C ALA A 57 -10.36 6.41 8.24
N ASN A 58 -10.43 6.40 6.90
CA ASN A 58 -10.27 5.20 6.10
C ASN A 58 -9.07 5.40 5.19
N LEU A 59 -8.42 4.30 4.83
CA LEU A 59 -7.31 4.30 3.88
C LEU A 59 -7.75 3.64 2.58
N ASP A 60 -7.28 4.19 1.47
CA ASP A 60 -7.34 3.60 0.14
C ASP A 60 -5.92 3.60 -0.45
N VAL A 61 -5.54 2.49 -1.06
CA VAL A 61 -4.26 2.31 -1.74
C VAL A 61 -4.47 1.59 -3.07
N GLY A 62 -3.79 2.05 -4.11
CA GLY A 62 -3.77 1.36 -5.39
C GLY A 62 -3.01 2.12 -6.45
N VAL A 63 -3.01 1.58 -7.66
CA VAL A 63 -2.35 2.14 -8.83
C VAL A 63 -3.17 3.28 -9.42
N GLY A 64 -2.51 4.39 -9.72
CA GLY A 64 -3.09 5.57 -10.34
C GLY A 64 -2.22 6.11 -11.46
N ALA A 65 -2.87 6.62 -12.51
CA ALA A 65 -2.19 7.23 -13.66
C ALA A 65 -1.35 8.47 -13.30
N THR A 66 -1.65 9.12 -12.17
CA THR A 66 -0.90 10.27 -11.64
C THR A 66 -0.78 10.17 -10.13
N ALA A 67 0.14 10.93 -9.53
CA ALA A 67 0.31 11.02 -8.09
C ALA A 67 -0.94 11.55 -7.34
N ALA A 68 -1.88 12.20 -8.04
CA ALA A 68 -3.13 12.73 -7.47
C ALA A 68 -4.38 11.91 -7.87
N THR A 69 -4.19 10.74 -8.48
CA THR A 69 -5.27 9.80 -8.77
C THR A 69 -5.51 8.93 -7.53
N LYS A 70 -6.77 8.62 -7.21
CA LYS A 70 -7.09 7.67 -6.14
C LYS A 70 -7.09 6.25 -6.69
N GLY A 71 -6.05 5.48 -6.38
CA GLY A 71 -6.05 4.03 -6.62
C GLY A 71 -6.76 3.28 -5.49
N THR A 72 -7.36 2.13 -5.79
CA THR A 72 -8.13 1.31 -4.83
C THR A 72 -7.95 -0.20 -5.02
N ASP A 73 -7.11 -0.61 -5.96
CA ASP A 73 -6.86 -2.01 -6.36
C ASP A 73 -5.95 -2.80 -5.39
N ILE A 74 -5.25 -2.14 -4.47
CA ILE A 74 -4.44 -2.80 -3.43
C ILE A 74 -5.24 -2.90 -2.13
N LEU A 75 -5.85 -1.80 -1.72
CA LEU A 75 -6.63 -1.69 -0.50
C LEU A 75 -7.74 -0.66 -0.75
N SER A 76 -8.99 -1.05 -0.52
CA SER A 76 -10.16 -0.22 -0.79
C SER A 76 -10.98 -0.07 0.47
N THR A 77 -11.22 1.17 0.88
CA THR A 77 -12.05 1.56 2.02
C THR A 77 -11.68 0.77 3.28
N PHE A 78 -10.39 0.74 3.62
CA PHE A 78 -9.95 0.09 4.85
C PHE A 78 -10.37 0.96 6.04
N ASP A 79 -11.43 0.51 6.69
CA ASP A 79 -12.21 1.29 7.63
C ASP A 79 -11.61 1.31 9.05
N GLY A 80 -11.85 2.43 9.74
CA GLY A 80 -11.54 2.57 11.16
C GLY A 80 -10.06 2.50 11.49
N ILE A 81 -9.18 3.11 10.68
CA ILE A 81 -7.72 2.99 10.87
C ILE A 81 -7.20 3.58 12.19
N GLU A 82 -8.01 4.33 12.92
CA GLU A 82 -7.73 4.80 14.28
C GLU A 82 -7.78 3.69 15.33
N ALA A 83 -8.68 2.72 15.16
CA ALA A 83 -8.97 1.71 16.16
C ALA A 83 -8.53 0.30 15.74
N THR A 84 -8.42 0.05 14.44
CA THR A 84 -8.32 -1.32 13.92
C THR A 84 -6.89 -1.80 13.71
N VAL A 85 -5.91 -0.90 13.52
CA VAL A 85 -4.64 -1.27 12.85
C VAL A 85 -3.42 -1.45 13.74
N GLY A 86 -3.34 -0.76 14.88
CA GLY A 86 -2.10 -0.67 15.67
C GLY A 86 -1.51 -2.03 16.05
N GLY A 87 -0.23 -2.23 15.70
CA GLY A 87 0.54 -3.45 15.94
C GLY A 87 0.15 -4.66 15.09
N LYS A 88 -0.58 -4.48 13.99
CA LYS A 88 -1.12 -5.59 13.18
C LYS A 88 -0.58 -5.56 11.75
N LEU A 89 -0.44 -6.76 11.19
CA LEU A 89 -0.13 -7.01 9.79
C LEU A 89 -1.41 -7.42 9.06
N PHE A 90 -1.70 -6.75 7.96
CA PHE A 90 -2.84 -7.01 7.11
C PHE A 90 -2.36 -7.54 5.77
N TYR A 91 -3.08 -8.54 5.26
CA TYR A 91 -2.97 -8.89 3.85
C TYR A 91 -3.82 -7.91 3.05
N CYS A 92 -3.19 -7.18 2.14
CA CYS A 92 -3.81 -6.12 1.37
C CYS A 92 -3.98 -6.61 -0.06
N GLN A 93 -5.16 -7.18 -0.32
CA GLN A 93 -5.58 -7.48 -1.67
C GLN A 93 -7.03 -7.07 -1.80
N ALA A 94 -7.26 -5.91 -2.40
CA ALA A 94 -8.56 -5.56 -2.93
C ALA A 94 -8.75 -6.32 -4.27
N VAL A 95 -9.00 -7.63 -4.11
CA VAL A 95 -9.44 -8.66 -5.08
C VAL A 95 -8.32 -9.12 -6.07
N PRO A 96 -8.12 -10.46 -6.32
CA PRO A 96 -9.19 -11.44 -6.26
C PRO A 96 -9.11 -12.65 -5.35
N VAL A 97 -10.31 -12.94 -4.81
CA VAL A 97 -10.73 -14.18 -4.14
C VAL A 97 -11.05 -15.30 -5.14
N ASN A 98 -10.75 -15.13 -6.43
CA ASN A 98 -10.96 -16.12 -7.50
C ASN A 98 -9.85 -16.03 -8.57
N GLU A 99 -9.68 -17.10 -9.35
CA GLU A 99 -8.71 -17.18 -10.46
C GLU A 99 -9.20 -16.46 -11.75
N THR A 100 -10.35 -15.78 -11.70
CA THR A 100 -11.02 -15.19 -12.88
C THR A 100 -10.86 -13.67 -13.00
N GLU A 101 -10.12 -13.07 -12.09
CA GLU A 101 -9.92 -11.62 -12.02
C GLU A 101 -8.45 -11.28 -12.25
N ASP A 102 -8.23 -10.13 -12.88
CA ASP A 102 -6.91 -9.72 -13.34
C ASP A 102 -6.01 -9.32 -12.15
N ALA A 103 -4.73 -9.68 -12.24
CA ALA A 103 -3.73 -9.14 -11.32
C ALA A 103 -3.54 -7.62 -11.55
N VAL A 104 -3.17 -6.91 -10.49
CA VAL A 104 -2.89 -5.47 -10.58
C VAL A 104 -1.62 -5.24 -11.40
N ILE A 105 -1.75 -4.42 -12.45
CA ILE A 105 -0.64 -3.98 -13.29
C ILE A 105 -0.20 -2.60 -12.83
N TRP A 106 1.11 -2.42 -12.69
CA TRP A 106 1.74 -1.14 -12.40
C TRP A 106 2.66 -0.76 -13.56
N GLU A 107 2.17 0.13 -14.43
CA GLU A 107 2.93 0.57 -15.60
C GLU A 107 4.10 1.49 -15.20
N ALA A 108 5.07 1.66 -16.09
CA ALA A 108 6.30 2.40 -15.83
C ALA A 108 6.09 3.86 -15.39
N GLY A 109 5.01 4.50 -15.86
CA GLY A 109 4.68 5.90 -15.56
C GLY A 109 3.64 6.10 -14.46
N GLU A 110 3.20 5.00 -13.82
CA GLU A 110 2.09 5.03 -12.86
C GLU A 110 2.60 5.03 -11.42
N TYR A 111 1.69 5.34 -10.51
CA TYR A 111 1.99 5.56 -9.10
C TYR A 111 1.18 4.59 -8.24
N ILE A 112 1.78 4.02 -7.20
CA ILE A 112 1.01 3.55 -6.05
C ILE A 112 0.67 4.78 -5.20
N THR A 113 -0.62 5.01 -4.98
CA THR A 113 -1.14 6.20 -4.30
C THR A 113 -1.77 5.82 -2.97
N PHE A 114 -1.62 6.69 -1.96
CA PHE A 114 -2.17 6.51 -0.63
C PHE A 114 -3.13 7.66 -0.32
N THR A 115 -4.40 7.34 -0.07
CA THR A 115 -5.48 8.31 0.12
C THR A 115 -6.21 8.07 1.43
N GLY A 116 -6.26 9.09 2.28
CA GLY A 116 -7.08 9.10 3.49
C GLY A 116 -8.45 9.71 3.21
N SER A 117 -9.53 9.14 3.76
CA SER A 117 -10.87 9.74 3.68
C SER A 117 -11.04 10.96 4.59
N ALA A 118 -10.16 11.10 5.58
CA ALA A 118 -10.07 12.18 6.55
C ALA A 118 -8.59 12.37 6.96
N SER A 119 -8.32 13.25 7.94
CA SER A 119 -6.98 13.40 8.50
C SER A 119 -6.48 12.08 9.11
N THR A 120 -5.35 11.59 8.63
CA THR A 120 -4.72 10.34 9.10
C THR A 120 -3.55 10.58 10.05
N VAL A 121 -3.32 11.82 10.49
CA VAL A 121 -2.26 12.19 11.45
C VAL A 121 -2.18 11.18 12.61
N GLY A 122 -0.95 10.77 12.94
CA GLY A 122 -0.66 9.76 13.96
C GLY A 122 -0.58 8.31 13.44
N LEU A 123 -1.03 8.06 12.19
CA LEU A 123 -0.82 6.79 11.51
C LEU A 123 0.67 6.62 11.19
N GLU A 124 1.24 5.48 11.56
CA GLU A 124 2.59 5.07 11.18
C GLU A 124 2.54 3.61 10.74
N GLY A 125 3.17 3.30 9.60
CA GLY A 125 3.17 1.95 9.07
C GLY A 125 4.08 1.75 7.86
N LYS A 126 4.02 0.55 7.29
CA LYS A 126 4.79 0.12 6.13
C LYS A 126 3.91 -0.72 5.21
N MET A 127 3.95 -0.44 3.92
CA MET A 127 3.41 -1.29 2.88
C MET A 127 4.53 -2.10 2.23
N PHE A 128 4.33 -3.40 2.11
CA PHE A 128 5.23 -4.32 1.43
C PHE A 128 4.56 -4.77 0.13
N VAL A 129 5.26 -4.61 -1.00
CA VAL A 129 4.74 -4.92 -2.34
C VAL A 129 5.66 -5.93 -3.02
N GLU A 130 5.12 -7.13 -3.31
CA GLU A 130 5.79 -8.16 -4.11
C GLU A 130 5.35 -7.99 -5.56
N TYR A 131 6.30 -7.94 -6.49
CA TYR A 131 6.02 -7.77 -7.91
C TYR A 131 7.01 -8.54 -8.79
N ILE A 132 6.62 -8.76 -10.04
CA ILE A 132 7.47 -9.28 -11.13
C ILE A 132 7.46 -8.31 -12.30
N ARG A 133 8.55 -8.28 -13.07
CA ARG A 133 8.58 -7.58 -14.36
C ARG A 133 7.90 -8.45 -15.42
N LEU A 134 7.11 -7.82 -16.27
CA LEU A 134 6.42 -8.48 -17.38
C LEU A 134 7.10 -8.23 -18.73
N ASP A 135 8.10 -7.34 -18.77
CA ASP A 135 8.88 -6.95 -19.95
C ASP A 135 10.39 -6.83 -19.67
#